data_AF-A0A2U2BQW7-F1
#
_entry.id   AF-A0A2U2BQW7-F1
#
_cell.length_a   1.000
_cell.length_b   1.000
_cell.length_c   1.000
_cell.angle_alpha   90.00
_cell.angle_beta   90.00
_cell.angle_gamma   90.00
#
_symmetry.space_group_name_H-M   'P 1'
#
loop_
_entity.id
_entity.type
_entity.pdbx_description
1 polymer ?
#
loop_
_entity_poly.entity_id
_entity_poly.type
_entity_poly.pdbx_seq_one_letter_code
_entity_poly.pdbx_strand_id
1 'polypeptide(L)' 'MTRPRFMMIAAAGGCAALGLTAGAVSLMSGMVDQAIALAWPGLGAAVLLALMMPGRRAE' A
#
# COMPACT_ATOMS: atom_id res chain seq x y z
N MET A 1 -16.36 -7.74 -12.09
CA MET A 1 -15.31 -6.82 -11.60
C MET A 1 -14.84 -5.97 -12.78
N THR A 2 -14.86 -4.64 -12.68
CA THR A 2 -14.39 -3.79 -13.78
C THR A 2 -12.85 -3.80 -13.81
N ARG A 3 -12.25 -3.86 -15.01
CA ARG A 3 -10.79 -3.79 -15.21
C ARG A 3 -10.09 -2.67 -14.39
N PRO A 4 -10.61 -1.42 -14.33
CA PRO A 4 -9.98 -0.37 -13.53
C PRO A 4 -9.95 -0.68 -12.03
N ARG A 5 -10.99 -1.33 -11.49
CA ARG A 5 -11.03 -1.73 -10.08
C ARG A 5 -9.92 -2.72 -9.75
N PHE A 6 -9.66 -3.68 -10.63
CA PHE A 6 -8.58 -4.65 -10.44
C PHE A 6 -7.21 -3.97 -10.47
N MET A 7 -6.99 -3.03 -11.38
CA MET A 7 -5.75 -2.24 -11.45
C MET A 7 -5.52 -1.43 -10.17
N MET A 8 -6.56 -0.80 -9.61
CA MET A 8 -6.44 -0.04 -8.36
C MET A 8 -6.15 -0.93 -7.15
N ILE A 9 -6.76 -2.12 -7.06
CA ILE A 9 -6.45 -3.09 -6.00
C ILE A 9 -5.00 -3.57 -6.12
N ALA A 10 -4.54 -3.87 -7.34
CA ALA A 10 -3.17 -4.29 -7.57
C ALA A 10 -2.17 -3.19 -7.19
N ALA A 11 -2.46 -1.93 -7.55
CA ALA A 11 -1.63 -0.79 -7.17
C ALA A 11 -1.61 -0.58 -5.65
N ALA A 12 -2.76 -0.65 -4.98
CA ALA A 12 -2.84 -0.55 -3.52
C ALA A 12 -2.06 -1.67 -2.82
N GLY A 13 -2.23 -2.91 -3.28
CA GLY A 13 -1.47 -4.06 -2.78
C GLY A 13 0.03 -3.91 -3.01
N GLY A 14 0.43 -3.40 -4.18
CA GLY A 14 1.83 -3.10 -4.49
C GLY A 14 2.45 -2.06 -3.56
N CYS A 15 1.76 -0.95 -3.31
CA CYS A 15 2.21 0.09 -2.38
C CYS A 15 2.39 -0.45 -0.95
N ALA A 16 1.42 -1.26 -0.48
CA ALA A 16 1.51 -1.87 0.84
C ALA A 16 2.67 -2.86 0.93
N ALA A 17 2.83 -3.74 -0.07
CA ALA A 17 3.91 -4.72 -0.11
C ALA A 17 5.28 -4.04 -0.14
N LEU A 18 5.48 -3.06 -1.02
CA LEU A 18 6.75 -2.33 -1.11
C LEU A 18 7.10 -1.60 0.18
N GLY A 19 6.14 -0.90 0.79
CA GLY A 19 6.35 -0.22 2.07
C GLY A 19 6.71 -1.18 3.20
N LEU A 20 5.99 -2.30 3.30
CA LEU A 20 6.26 -3.31 4.32
C LEU A 20 7.60 -4.01 4.10
N THR A 21 7.93 -4.36 2.86
CA THR A 21 9.22 -4.99 2.53
C THR A 21 10.38 -4.04 2.82
N ALA A 22 10.29 -2.78 2.40
CA ALA A 22 11.31 -1.78 2.68
C ALA A 22 11.47 -1.56 4.19
N GLY A 23 10.36 -1.42 4.91
CA GLY A 23 10.36 -1.29 6.37
C GLY A 23 10.99 -2.50 7.07
N ALA A 24 10.63 -3.72 6.64
CA ALA A 24 11.18 -4.95 7.19
C ALA A 24 12.70 -5.07 6.97
N VAL A 25 13.18 -4.74 5.76
CA VAL A 25 14.62 -4.73 5.45
C VAL A 25 15.38 -3.72 6.31
N SER A 26 14.82 -2.51 6.48
CA SER A 26 15.40 -1.49 7.37
C SER A 26 15.44 -1.97 8.82
N LEU A 27 14.39 -2.64 9.30
CA LEU A 27 14.32 -3.17 10.66
C LEU A 27 15.33 -4.30 10.89
N MET A 28 15.48 -5.23 9.94
CA MET A 28 16.51 -6.28 9.97
C MET A 28 17.93 -5.71 9.99
N SER A 29 18.11 -4.49 9.48
CA SER A 29 19.39 -3.77 9.47
C SER A 29 19.59 -2.88 10.71
N GLY A 30 18.68 -2.91 11.69
CA GLY A 30 18.74 -2.08 12.89
C GLY A 30 18.35 -0.61 12.68
N MET A 31 17.88 -0.22 11.49
CA MET A 31 17.52 1.16 11.15
C MET A 31 16.03 1.45 11.43
N VAL A 32 15.68 1.59 12.71
CA VAL A 32 14.27 1.74 13.14
C VAL A 32 13.60 2.98 12.54
N ASP A 33 14.28 4.13 12.53
CA ASP A 33 13.72 5.37 11.99
C ASP A 33 13.39 5.24 10.49
N GLN A 34 14.26 4.58 9.73
CA GLN A 34 14.05 4.31 8.31
C GLN A 34 12.92 3.30 8.09
N ALA A 35 12.80 2.30 8.97
CA ALA A 35 11.72 1.33 8.89
C ALA A 35 10.34 2.01 9.00
N ILE A 36 10.20 2.94 9.95
CA ILE A 36 8.98 3.74 10.13
C ILE A 36 8.79 4.68 8.94
N ALA A 37 9.86 5.38 8.52
CA ALA A 37 9.80 6.34 7.43
C ALA A 37 9.42 5.71 6.08
N LEU A 38 9.69 4.43 5.86
CA LEU A 38 9.36 3.72 4.62
C LEU A 38 8.03 2.96 4.69
N ALA A 39 7.72 2.34 5.83
CA ALA A 39 6.49 1.55 5.99
C ALA A 39 5.23 2.43 5.96
N TRP A 40 5.26 3.58 6.65
CA TRP A 40 4.08 4.46 6.78
C TRP A 40 3.63 5.05 5.45
N PRO A 41 4.51 5.64 4.62
CA PRO A 41 4.10 6.15 3.32
C PRO A 41 3.56 5.06 2.39
N GLY A 42 4.15 3.85 2.41
CA GLY A 42 3.66 2.74 1.58
C GLY A 42 2.25 2.28 1.98
N LEU A 43 1.98 2.15 3.27
CA LEU A 43 0.64 1.84 3.79
C LEU A 43 -0.34 2.99 3.55
N GLY A 44 0.08 4.24 3.76
CA GLY A 44 -0.74 5.42 3.50
C GLY A 44 -1.15 5.53 2.03
N ALA A 45 -0.22 5.31 1.10
CA ALA A 45 -0.52 5.28 -0.34
C ALA A 45 -1.49 4.14 -0.70
N ALA A 46 -1.32 2.96 -0.10
CA ALA A 46 -2.24 1.84 -0.31
C ALA A 46 -3.67 2.16 0.15
N VAL A 47 -3.81 2.78 1.32
CA VAL A 47 -5.12 3.21 1.85
C VAL A 47 -5.74 4.28 0.96
N LEU A 48 -4.98 5.29 0.53
CA LEU A 48 -5.48 6.32 -0.37
C LEU A 48 -6.00 5.72 -1.68
N LEU A 49 -5.24 4.81 -2.30
CA LEU A 49 -5.67 4.12 -3.52
C LEU A 49 -6.92 3.27 -3.31
N ALA A 50 -7.04 2.60 -2.15
CA ALA A 50 -8.22 1.83 -1.81
C ALA A 50 -9.47 2.72 -1.63
N LEU A 51 -9.31 3.90 -1.01
CA LEU A 51 -10.40 4.87 -0.80
C LEU A 51 -10.85 5.54 -2.10
N MET A 52 -9.94 5.74 -3.07
CA MET A 52 -10.31 6.26 -4.39
C MET A 52 -11.00 5.22 -5.28
N MET A 53 -11.04 3.95 -4.86
CA MET A 53 -11.61 2.88 -5.67
C MET A 53 -13.12 3.07 -5.87
N PRO A 54 -13.63 3.00 -7.11
CA PRO A 54 -15.06 3.17 -7.38
C PRO A 54 -15.90 2.16 -6.59
N GLY A 55 -16.86 2.68 -5.83
CA GLY A 55 -17.85 1.88 -5.10
C GLY A 55 -18.59 0.91 -6.03
N ARG A 56 -19.02 -0.24 -5.49
CA ARG A 56 -20.02 -1.06 -6.21
C ARG A 56 -21.32 -0.27 -6.13
N ARG A 57 -22.01 -0.04 -7.26
CA ARG A 57 -23.42 0.33 -7.19
C ARG A 57 -24.11 -0.80 -6.41
N ALA A 58 -24.78 -0.45 -5.32
CA ALA A 58 -25.68 -1.36 -4.65
C ALA A 58 -26.85 -1.55 -5.62
N GLU A 59 -26.90 -2.71 -6.26
CA GLU A 59 -28.10 -3.20 -6.93
C GLU A 59 -28.98 -3.91 -5.90
#